data_AF-A0A7R9M7D6-F1
#
_entry.id   AF-A0A7R9M7D6-F1
#
_cell.length_a   1.000
_cell.length_b   1.000
_cell.length_c   1.000
_cell.angle_alpha   90.00
_cell.angle_beta   90.00
_cell.angle_gamma   90.00
#
_symmetry.space_group_name_H-M   'P 1'
#
loop_
_entity.id
_entity.type
_entity.pdbx_description
1 polymer ?
#
loop_
_entity_poly.entity_id
_entity_poly.type
_entity_poly.pdbx_seq_one_letter_code
_entity_poly.pdbx_strand_id
1 'polypeptide(L)'
;MVVILQTFSVLMIAFLIFEIPNRGSILWVSVLIVMQGVCGMAYGILISAITKEENFTLILCMGSMFPQFLLSGVVWPVETMPKILIFISTAKSIEAVRYMLYRGWGLDHFEVYLGFIISSSW
;
A
#
# COMPACT_ATOMS: atom_id res chain seq x y z
N MET A 1 -9.04 8.79 -12.84
CA MET A 1 -9.06 10.21 -12.41
C MET A 1 -9.23 10.33 -10.90
N VAL A 2 -10.22 9.65 -10.29
CA VAL A 2 -10.49 9.74 -8.84
C VAL A 2 -9.27 9.39 -7.97
N VAL A 3 -8.54 8.30 -8.27
CA VAL A 3 -7.39 7.89 -7.42
C VAL A 3 -6.21 8.83 -7.48
N ILE A 4 -5.93 9.44 -8.63
CA ILE A 4 -4.84 10.43 -8.71
C ILE A 4 -5.17 11.63 -7.82
N LEU A 5 -6.42 12.10 -7.85
CA LEU A 5 -6.89 13.19 -6.99
C LEU A 5 -6.89 12.79 -5.51
N GLN A 6 -7.36 11.59 -5.18
CA GLN A 6 -7.38 11.09 -3.81
C GLN A 6 -5.97 10.95 -3.25
N THR A 7 -5.08 10.26 -3.98
CA THR A 7 -3.68 10.08 -3.57
C THR A 7 -2.96 11.43 -3.45
N PHE A 8 -3.17 12.36 -4.38
CA PHE A 8 -2.61 13.70 -4.29
C PHE A 8 -3.10 14.45 -3.03
N SER A 9 -4.38 14.35 -2.72
CA SER A 9 -4.97 14.97 -1.53
C SER A 9 -4.40 14.39 -0.24
N VAL A 10 -4.25 13.06 -0.17
CA VAL A 10 -3.64 12.37 0.97
C VAL A 10 -2.18 12.79 1.15
N LEU A 11 -1.41 12.88 0.06
CA LEU A 11 -0.02 13.32 0.12
C LEU A 11 0.09 14.78 0.58
N MET A 12 -0.76 15.67 0.07
CA MET A 12 -0.83 17.06 0.53
C MET A 12 -1.10 17.15 2.02
N ILE A 13 -2.10 16.41 2.53
CA ILE A 13 -2.40 16.39 3.96
C ILE A 13 -1.21 15.82 4.76
N ALA A 14 -0.60 14.73 4.31
CA ALA A 14 0.52 14.08 4.98
C ALA A 14 1.77 14.96 5.09
N PHE A 15 2.11 15.74 4.06
CA PHE A 15 3.29 16.60 4.10
C PHE A 15 3.01 18.00 4.66
N LEU A 16 1.85 18.58 4.37
CA LEU A 16 1.55 19.98 4.69
C LEU A 16 0.91 20.13 6.08
N ILE A 17 0.18 19.13 6.56
CA ILE A 17 -0.51 19.15 7.85
C ILE A 17 0.25 18.32 8.89
N PHE A 18 0.74 17.14 8.51
CA PHE A 18 1.45 16.25 9.43
C PHE A 18 2.98 16.43 9.43
N GLU A 19 3.52 17.31 8.58
CA GLU A 19 4.96 17.65 8.49
C GLU A 19 5.88 16.43 8.49
N ILE A 20 5.47 15.34 7.81
CA ILE A 20 6.24 14.10 7.82
C ILE A 20 7.63 14.38 7.22
N PRO A 21 8.72 14.01 7.93
CA PRO A 21 10.07 14.25 7.44
C PRO A 21 10.25 13.47 6.14
N ASN A 22 10.34 14.19 5.03
CA ASN A 22 10.65 13.59 3.73
C ASN A 22 12.13 13.76 3.45
N ARG A 23 12.94 12.78 3.88
CA ARG A 23 14.39 12.76 3.60
C ARG A 23 14.68 12.27 2.18
N GLY A 24 13.72 11.63 1.52
CA GLY A 24 13.85 11.03 0.19
C GLY A 24 13.17 11.82 -0.92
N SER A 25 13.20 11.27 -2.14
CA SER A 25 12.51 11.86 -3.28
C SER A 25 10.99 11.69 -3.14
N ILE A 26 10.28 12.81 -3.05
CA ILE A 26 8.81 12.88 -3.03
C ILE A 26 8.18 12.14 -4.22
N LEU A 27 8.90 12.10 -5.34
CA LEU A 27 8.46 11.52 -6.61
C LEU A 27 8.35 10.00 -6.52
N TRP A 28 9.32 9.32 -5.90
CA TRP A 28 9.27 7.87 -5.75
C TRP A 28 8.20 7.43 -4.75
N VAL A 29 8.04 8.19 -3.66
CA VAL A 29 6.98 7.97 -2.68
C VAL A 29 5.60 8.11 -3.33
N SER A 30 5.38 9.14 -4.13
CA SER A 30 4.09 9.36 -4.79
C SER A 30 3.75 8.27 -5.79
N VAL A 31 4.72 7.81 -6.60
CA VAL A 31 4.51 6.71 -7.54
C VAL A 31 4.10 5.42 -6.83
N LEU A 32 4.79 5.04 -5.75
CA LEU A 32 4.48 3.80 -5.03
C LEU A 32 3.09 3.86 -4.37
N ILE A 33 2.71 5.01 -3.81
CA ILE A 33 1.37 5.21 -3.21
C ILE A 33 0.28 5.19 -4.28
N VAL A 34 0.52 5.76 -5.47
CA VAL A 34 -0.43 5.68 -6.59
C VAL A 34 -0.60 4.23 -7.04
N MET A 35 0.50 3.47 -7.18
CA MET A 35 0.43 2.05 -7.53
C MET A 35 -0.41 1.28 -6.51
N GLN A 36 -0.16 1.48 -5.20
CA GLN A 36 -0.93 0.82 -4.16
C GLN A 36 -2.42 1.21 -4.18
N GLY A 37 -2.74 2.46 -4.51
CA GLY A 37 -4.12 2.92 -4.69
C GLY A 37 -4.83 2.25 -5.88
N VAL A 38 -4.11 2.06 -6.99
CA VAL A 38 -4.63 1.34 -8.16
C VAL A 38 -4.86 -0.14 -7.84
N CYS A 39 -3.90 -0.80 -7.17
CA CYS A 39 -4.03 -2.18 -6.71
C CYS A 39 -5.26 -2.36 -5.78
N GLY A 40 -5.43 -1.48 -4.79
CA GLY A 40 -6.58 -1.54 -3.88
C GLY A 40 -7.93 -1.37 -4.58
N MET A 41 -8.02 -0.50 -5.59
CA MET A 41 -9.22 -0.38 -6.42
C MET A 41 -9.48 -1.61 -7.28
N ALA A 42 -8.44 -2.12 -7.94
CA ALA A 42 -8.57 -3.32 -8.78
C ALA A 42 -9.11 -4.50 -7.97
N TYR A 43 -8.65 -4.64 -6.73
CA TYR A 43 -9.18 -5.62 -5.78
C TYR A 43 -10.65 -5.39 -5.43
N GLY A 44 -11.07 -4.15 -5.16
CA GLY A 44 -12.49 -3.82 -4.93
C GLY A 44 -13.38 -4.12 -6.15
N ILE A 45 -12.90 -3.82 -7.35
CA ILE A 45 -13.59 -4.14 -8.61
C ILE A 45 -13.67 -5.66 -8.82
N LEU A 46 -12.60 -6.40 -8.51
CA LEU A 46 -12.59 -7.86 -8.60
C LEU A 46 -13.66 -8.48 -7.69
N ILE A 47 -13.77 -8.03 -6.44
CA ILE A 47 -14.83 -8.52 -5.54
C ILE A 47 -16.22 -8.23 -6.12
N SER A 48 -16.42 -7.02 -6.65
CA SER A 48 -17.67 -6.62 -7.29
C SER A 48 -17.99 -7.44 -8.55
N ALA A 49 -16.99 -7.96 -9.25
CA ALA A 49 -17.19 -8.78 -10.45
C ALA A 49 -17.54 -10.25 -10.13
N ILE A 50 -17.02 -10.78 -9.02
CA ILE A 50 -17.28 -12.17 -8.58
C ILE A 50 -18.67 -12.28 -7.93
N THR A 51 -19.13 -11.20 -7.33
CA THR A 51 -20.34 -11.18 -6.52
C THR A 51 -21.55 -10.68 -7.29
N LYS A 52 -22.70 -11.35 -7.15
CA LYS A 52 -23.96 -10.93 -7.78
C LYS A 52 -24.83 -10.03 -6.90
N GLU A 53 -24.67 -10.15 -5.59
CA GLU A 53 -25.46 -9.43 -4.58
C GLU A 53 -24.66 -8.29 -3.93
N GLU A 54 -25.25 -7.11 -3.86
CA GLU A 54 -24.60 -5.92 -3.29
C GLU A 54 -24.23 -6.13 -1.82
N ASN A 55 -25.16 -6.69 -1.03
CA ASN A 55 -24.93 -6.96 0.40
C ASN A 55 -23.78 -7.94 0.63
N PHE A 56 -23.63 -8.97 -0.21
CA PHE A 56 -22.52 -9.92 -0.09
C PHE A 56 -21.18 -9.28 -0.47
N THR A 57 -21.19 -8.41 -1.48
CA THR A 57 -20.01 -7.64 -1.91
C THR A 57 -19.49 -6.78 -0.76
N LEU A 58 -20.38 -6.07 -0.07
CA LEU A 58 -20.04 -5.23 1.08
C LEU A 58 -19.44 -6.06 2.22
N ILE A 59 -20.05 -7.21 2.54
CA ILE A 59 -19.54 -8.12 3.59
C ILE A 59 -18.14 -8.65 3.22
N LEU A 60 -17.91 -9.03 1.96
CA LEU A 60 -16.59 -9.48 1.51
C LEU A 60 -15.54 -8.37 1.53
N CYS A 61 -15.89 -7.17 1.07
CA CYS A 61 -15.00 -6.01 1.13
C CYS A 61 -14.61 -5.71 2.58
N MET A 62 -15.59 -5.59 3.49
CA MET A 62 -15.34 -5.33 4.91
C MET A 62 -14.56 -6.47 5.58
N GLY A 63 -14.93 -7.72 5.28
CA GLY A 63 -14.26 -8.91 5.83
C GLY A 63 -12.81 -9.02 5.38
N SER A 64 -12.50 -8.64 4.13
CA SER A 64 -11.14 -8.69 3.59
C SER A 64 -10.24 -7.52 4.03
N MET A 65 -10.82 -6.41 4.50
CA MET A 65 -10.02 -5.31 5.05
C MET A 65 -9.19 -5.75 6.26
N PHE A 66 -9.71 -6.63 7.11
CA PHE A 66 -9.03 -7.03 8.34
C PHE A 66 -7.76 -7.87 8.08
N PRO A 67 -7.80 -8.94 7.25
CA PRO A 67 -6.58 -9.62 6.79
C PRO A 67 -5.61 -8.67 6.09
N GLN A 68 -6.10 -7.79 5.22
CA GLN A 68 -5.25 -6.85 4.49
C GLN A 68 -4.54 -5.88 5.43
N PHE A 69 -5.21 -5.46 6.52
CA PHE A 69 -4.62 -4.62 7.55
C PHE A 69 -3.59 -5.37 8.41
N LEU A 70 -3.82 -6.64 8.73
CA LEU A 70 -2.82 -7.48 9.42
C LEU A 70 -1.59 -7.73 8.55
N LEU A 71 -1.78 -8.05 7.27
CA LEU A 71 -0.73 -8.26 6.27
C LEU A 71 0.04 -6.98 5.90
N SER A 72 -0.46 -5.80 6.29
CA SER A 72 0.17 -4.52 5.99
C SER A 72 1.44 -4.25 6.81
N GLY A 73 1.71 -5.03 7.85
CA GLY A 73 2.86 -4.81 8.74
C GLY A 73 2.72 -3.59 9.65
N VAL A 74 1.52 -2.96 9.70
CA VAL A 74 1.23 -1.81 10.58
C VAL A 74 0.95 -2.26 12.00
N VAL A 75 0.17 -3.34 12.19
CA VAL A 75 -0.21 -3.87 13.51
C VAL A 75 0.80 -4.89 14.03
N TRP A 76 1.29 -5.76 13.14
CA TRP A 76 2.19 -6.86 13.49
C TRP A 76 3.50 -6.73 12.72
N PRO A 77 4.67 -6.93 13.35
CA PRO A 77 5.94 -6.84 12.65
C PRO A 77 6.05 -7.93 11.58
N VAL A 78 6.58 -7.57 10.41
CA VAL A 78 6.74 -8.50 9.27
C VAL A 78 7.69 -9.66 9.63
N GLU A 79 8.66 -9.39 10.51
CA GLU A 79 9.68 -10.33 10.96
C GLU A 79 9.12 -11.55 11.70
N THR A 80 7.97 -11.40 12.36
CA THR A 80 7.31 -12.48 13.10
C THR A 80 6.22 -13.18 12.29
N MET A 81 6.00 -12.81 11.03
CA MET A 81 5.04 -13.48 10.17
C MET A 81 5.60 -14.81 9.61
N PRO A 82 4.76 -15.84 9.41
CA PRO A 82 5.17 -17.05 8.71
C PRO A 82 5.66 -16.72 7.29
N LYS A 83 6.67 -17.46 6.80
CA LYS A 83 7.33 -17.20 5.48
C LYS A 83 6.34 -17.07 4.31
N ILE A 84 5.25 -17.83 4.33
CA ILE A 84 4.20 -17.80 3.30
C ILE A 84 3.43 -16.48 3.31
N LEU A 85 3.11 -15.94 4.49
CA LEU A 85 2.39 -14.67 4.61
C LEU A 85 3.27 -13.50 4.18
N ILE A 86 4.58 -13.55 4.48
CA ILE A 86 5.53 -12.50 4.06
C ILE A 86 5.54 -12.36 2.53
N PHE A 87 5.52 -13.47 1.79
CA PHE A 87 5.56 -13.46 0.33
C PHE A 87 4.34 -12.79 -0.31
N ILE A 88 3.17 -12.91 0.31
CA ILE A 88 1.89 -12.36 -0.19
C ILE A 88 1.61 -10.97 0.43
N SER A 89 2.40 -10.55 1.43
CA SER A 89 2.12 -9.35 2.20
C SER A 89 2.38 -8.07 1.41
N THR A 90 1.47 -7.10 1.56
CA THR A 90 1.69 -5.70 1.16
C THR A 90 2.64 -4.96 2.12
N ALA A 91 3.09 -5.64 3.19
CA ALA A 91 3.99 -5.07 4.17
C ALA A 91 5.29 -4.54 3.57
N LYS A 92 5.81 -5.21 2.52
CA LYS A 92 7.04 -4.76 1.85
C LYS A 92 6.88 -3.42 1.13
N SER A 93 5.73 -3.15 0.54
CA SER A 93 5.42 -1.85 -0.07
C SER A 93 5.32 -0.75 0.99
N ILE A 94 4.78 -1.05 2.17
CA ILE A 94 4.69 -0.10 3.29
C ILE A 94 6.06 0.14 3.94
N GLU A 95 6.87 -0.90 4.06
CA GLU A 95 8.25 -0.82 4.53
C GLU A 95 9.09 0.07 3.60
N ALA A 96 8.95 -0.10 2.28
CA ALA A 96 9.59 0.74 1.28
C ALA A 96 9.20 2.22 1.44
N VAL A 97 7.91 2.54 1.63
CA VAL A 97 7.47 3.93 1.90
C VAL A 97 8.09 4.47 3.19
N ARG A 98 8.12 3.68 4.26
CA ARG A 98 8.77 4.09 5.53
C ARG A 98 10.26 4.34 5.35
N TYR A 99 10.98 3.50 4.61
CA TYR A 99 12.40 3.70 4.32
C TYR A 99 12.65 4.94 3.47
N MET A 100 11.81 5.21 2.47
CA MET A 100 11.90 6.42 1.65
C MET A 100 11.65 7.70 2.48
N LEU A 101 10.62 7.70 3.34
CA LEU A 101 10.28 8.85 4.17
C LEU A 101 11.34 9.11 5.25
N TYR A 102 11.59 8.13 6.11
CA TYR A 102 12.42 8.34 7.31
C TYR A 102 13.92 8.24 7.03
N ARG A 103 14.35 7.33 6.14
CA ARG A 103 15.79 7.11 5.85
C ARG A 103 16.26 7.80 4.57
N GLY A 104 15.34 8.30 3.74
CA GLY A 104 15.67 8.95 2.47
C GLY A 104 16.22 7.99 1.41
N TRP A 105 15.96 6.69 1.55
CA TRP A 105 16.47 5.69 0.61
C TRP A 105 15.78 5.83 -0.76
N GLY A 106 16.58 5.71 -1.83
CA GLY A 106 16.09 5.68 -3.21
C GLY A 106 15.90 4.26 -3.75
N LEU A 107 15.65 4.14 -5.06
CA LEU A 107 15.56 2.86 -5.77
C LEU A 107 16.85 2.03 -5.73
N ASP A 108 17.96 2.64 -5.35
CA ASP A 108 19.26 1.98 -5.23
C ASP A 108 19.28 0.90 -4.14
N HIS A 109 18.31 0.94 -3.23
CA HIS A 109 18.19 -0.01 -2.12
C HIS A 109 17.23 -1.14 -2.46
N PHE A 110 17.71 -2.37 -2.28
CA PHE A 110 16.97 -3.60 -2.58
C PHE A 110 15.57 -3.67 -1.93
N GLU A 111 15.43 -3.21 -0.68
CA GLU A 111 14.13 -3.19 0.02
C GLU A 111 13.11 -2.25 -0.64
N VAL A 112 13.55 -1.11 -1.15
CA VAL A 112 12.68 -0.16 -1.87
C VAL A 112 12.26 -0.76 -3.21
N TYR A 113 13.22 -1.34 -3.93
CA TYR A 113 12.98 -1.99 -5.22
C TYR A 113 12.02 -3.19 -5.10
N LEU A 114 12.16 -4.01 -4.06
CA LEU A 114 11.22 -5.08 -3.75
C LEU A 114 9.79 -4.58 -3.56
N GLY A 115 9.62 -3.44 -2.86
CA GLY A 115 8.31 -2.81 -2.70
C GLY A 115 7.65 -2.48 -4.04
N PHE A 116 8.41 -1.97 -5.01
CA PHE A 116 7.91 -1.70 -6.37
C PHE A 116 7.56 -2.98 -7.15
N ILE A 117 8.39 -4.01 -7.07
CA ILE A 117 8.13 -5.30 -7.75
C ILE A 117 6.84 -5.94 -7.21
N ILE A 118 6.69 -5.99 -5.89
CA ILE A 118 5.53 -6.61 -5.25
C ILE A 118 4.25 -5.84 -5.62
N SER A 119 4.27 -4.51 -5.53
CA SER A 119 3.14 -3.68 -5.96
C SER A 119 2.83 -3.80 -7.45
N SER A 120 3.80 -4.13 -8.31
CA SER A 120 3.56 -4.34 -9.75
C SER A 120 3.04 -5.74 -10.07
N SER A 121 3.24 -6.70 -9.17
CA SER A 121 2.84 -8.11 -9.37
C SER A 121 1.40 -8.40 -8.92
N TRP A 122 0.77 -7.45 -8.23
CA TRP A 122 -0.56 -7.55 -7.63
C TRP A 122 -1.64 -6.97 -8.54
#